data_AF-A0A8D9DJ49-F1
#
_entry.id   AF-A0A8D9DJ49-F1
#
_cell.length_a   1.000
_cell.length_b   1.000
_cell.length_c   1.000
_cell.angle_alpha   90.00
_cell.angle_beta   90.00
_cell.angle_gamma   90.00
#
_symmetry.space_group_name_H-M   'P 1'
#
loop_
_entity.id
_entity.type
_entity.pdbx_description
1 polymer ?
#
loop_
_entity_poly.entity_id
_entity_poly.type
_entity_poly.pdbx_seq_one_letter_code
_entity_poly.pdbx_strand_id
1 'polypeptide(L)'
;MKSATLFVVSCVLMFFVLHNTKVEAKDHAPEIVVHLTKGICHEDPTIAAKQCFYEVLNEEGDDYYTRCNCRDADGRQGDFGHYCTCFH
;
A
#
# COMPACT_ATOMS: atom_id res chain seq x y z
N MET A 1 -5.17 -46.67 -25.88
CA MET A 1 -4.82 -46.39 -24.46
C MET A 1 -3.96 -45.13 -24.24
N LYS A 2 -3.22 -44.60 -25.24
CA LYS A 2 -2.42 -43.35 -25.11
C LYS A 2 -3.22 -42.05 -24.88
N SER A 3 -4.49 -42.01 -25.27
CA SER A 3 -5.32 -40.80 -25.23
C SER A 3 -5.84 -40.46 -23.83
N ALA A 4 -6.16 -41.47 -23.01
CA ALA A 4 -6.64 -41.27 -21.65
C ALA A 4 -5.56 -40.69 -20.73
N THR A 5 -4.30 -41.14 -20.88
CA THR A 5 -3.17 -40.64 -20.10
C THR A 5 -2.86 -39.17 -20.40
N LEU A 6 -2.96 -38.74 -21.65
CA LEU A 6 -2.76 -37.33 -22.03
C LEU A 6 -3.84 -36.42 -21.44
N PHE A 7 -5.08 -36.89 -21.42
CA PHE A 7 -6.20 -36.15 -20.84
C PHE A 7 -6.02 -35.95 -19.33
N VAL A 8 -5.65 -37.02 -18.62
CA VAL A 8 -5.38 -36.97 -17.17
C VAL A 8 -4.22 -36.03 -16.85
N VAL A 9 -3.11 -36.11 -17.59
CA VAL A 9 -1.97 -35.20 -17.41
C VAL A 9 -2.38 -33.75 -17.65
N SER A 10 -3.18 -33.48 -18.68
CA SER A 10 -3.69 -32.13 -18.95
C SER A 10 -4.59 -31.60 -17.82
N CYS A 11 -5.47 -32.44 -17.26
CA CYS A 11 -6.32 -32.05 -16.14
C CYS A 11 -5.48 -31.71 -14.89
N VAL A 12 -4.52 -32.57 -14.55
CA VAL A 12 -3.63 -32.37 -13.39
C VAL A 12 -2.86 -31.05 -13.53
N LEU A 13 -2.33 -30.75 -14.72
CA LEU A 13 -1.64 -29.49 -14.99
C LEU A 13 -2.56 -28.27 -14.83
N MET A 14 -3.79 -28.32 -15.33
CA MET A 14 -4.75 -27.22 -15.14
C MET A 14 -5.09 -26.99 -13.66
N PHE A 15 -5.27 -28.07 -12.89
CA PHE A 15 -5.47 -27.97 -11.44
C PHE A 15 -4.26 -27.33 -10.76
N PHE A 16 -3.03 -27.72 -11.12
CA PHE A 16 -1.83 -27.09 -10.57
C PHE A 16 -1.77 -25.59 -10.91
N VAL A 17 -2.10 -25.17 -12.13
CA VAL A 17 -2.14 -23.75 -12.49
C VAL A 17 -3.17 -23.00 -11.66
N LEU A 18 -4.41 -23.50 -11.57
CA LEU A 18 -5.49 -22.88 -10.81
C LEU A 18 -5.20 -22.81 -9.30
N HIS A 19 -4.53 -23.82 -8.74
CA HIS A 19 -4.17 -23.84 -7.31
C HIS A 19 -2.96 -22.94 -6.99
N ASN A 20 -2.09 -22.65 -7.94
CA ASN A 20 -0.94 -21.76 -7.74
C ASN A 20 -1.26 -20.30 -8.07
N THR A 21 -2.36 -20.00 -8.75
CA THR A 21 -2.84 -18.62 -8.92
C THR A 21 -3.51 -18.13 -7.64
N LYS A 22 -2.70 -17.79 -6.64
CA LYS A 22 -3.17 -17.00 -5.49
C LYS A 22 -3.30 -15.55 -5.97
N VAL A 23 -4.53 -15.09 -6.20
CA VAL A 23 -4.79 -13.66 -6.36
C VAL A 23 -4.74 -13.07 -4.95
N GLU A 24 -3.58 -12.53 -4.58
CA GLU A 24 -3.48 -11.71 -3.38
C GLU A 24 -4.14 -10.38 -3.68
N ALA A 25 -5.45 -10.29 -3.40
CA ALA A 25 -6.08 -9.00 -3.24
C ALA A 25 -5.46 -8.38 -1.97
N LYS A 26 -4.62 -7.36 -2.16
CA LYS A 26 -4.19 -6.51 -1.05
C LYS A 26 -5.46 -5.88 -0.47
N ASP A 27 -5.77 -6.24 0.77
CA ASP A 27 -6.86 -5.63 1.53
C ASP A 27 -6.36 -4.27 2.02
N HIS A 28 -6.83 -3.20 1.38
CA HIS A 28 -6.44 -1.84 1.74
C HIS A 28 -7.47 -1.25 2.69
N ALA A 29 -7.00 -0.69 3.81
CA ALA A 29 -7.84 0.14 4.64
C ALA A 29 -8.28 1.39 3.84
N PRO A 30 -9.46 1.96 4.10
CA PRO A 30 -9.87 3.20 3.45
C PRO A 30 -9.03 4.41 3.87
N GLU A 31 -8.33 4.31 5.01
CA GLU A 31 -7.49 5.34 5.60
C GLU A 31 -6.25 4.71 6.26
N ILE A 32 -5.11 5.38 6.12
CA ILE A 32 -3.89 5.08 6.88
C ILE A 32 -3.35 6.35 7.55
N VAL A 33 -2.67 6.15 8.68
CA VAL A 33 -1.97 7.21 9.40
C VAL A 33 -0.52 6.77 9.59
N VAL A 34 0.40 7.52 8.97
CA VAL A 34 1.85 7.26 9.03
C VAL A 34 2.51 8.37 9.81
N HIS A 35 3.34 8.02 10.79
CA HIS A 35 4.18 8.99 11.51
C HIS A 35 5.58 8.99 10.94
N LEU A 36 5.98 10.11 10.35
CA LEU A 36 7.33 10.32 9.82
C LEU A 36 8.12 11.12 10.85
N THR A 37 9.18 10.53 11.38
CA THR A 37 9.99 11.11 12.48
C THR A 37 10.95 12.21 12.04
N LYS A 38 10.92 12.58 10.76
CA LYS A 38 11.81 13.57 10.14
C LYS A 38 11.01 14.60 9.36
N GLY A 39 11.46 15.84 9.43
CA GLY A 39 10.82 16.95 8.72
C GLY A 39 9.66 17.55 9.50
N ILE A 40 8.97 18.46 8.83
CA ILE A 40 7.71 19.06 9.26
C ILE A 40 6.83 19.17 8.00
N CYS A 41 5.55 19.42 8.21
CA CYS A 41 4.63 19.75 7.13
C CYS A 41 5.05 21.04 6.45
N HIS A 42 4.94 21.07 5.13
CA HIS A 42 5.03 22.31 4.39
C HIS A 42 3.91 23.30 4.82
N GLU A 43 4.22 24.60 4.88
CA GLU A 43 3.25 25.62 5.32
C GLU A 43 2.02 25.73 4.39
N ASP A 44 2.23 25.60 3.09
CA ASP A 44 1.15 25.47 2.10
C ASP A 44 0.49 24.08 2.18
N PRO A 45 -0.83 24.00 2.46
CA PRO A 45 -1.53 22.72 2.66
C PRO A 45 -1.57 21.84 1.39
N THR A 46 -1.54 22.45 0.20
CA THR A 46 -1.52 21.72 -1.07
C THR A 46 -0.16 21.05 -1.28
N ILE A 47 0.91 21.74 -0.90
CA ILE A 47 2.27 21.19 -0.97
C ILE A 47 2.45 20.14 0.12
N ALA A 48 1.92 20.38 1.33
CA ALA A 48 1.98 19.43 2.44
C ALA A 48 1.27 18.11 2.12
N ALA A 49 0.11 18.17 1.45
CA ALA A 49 -0.60 16.99 0.95
C ALA A 49 0.25 16.18 -0.03
N LYS A 50 0.92 16.86 -0.98
CA LYS A 50 1.81 16.20 -1.94
C LYS A 50 3.06 15.63 -1.29
N GLN A 51 3.64 16.32 -0.31
CA GLN A 51 4.76 15.83 0.48
C GLN A 51 4.41 14.49 1.12
N CYS A 52 3.29 14.43 1.85
CA CYS A 52 2.82 13.20 2.47
C CYS A 52 2.53 12.09 1.46
N PHE A 53 1.93 12.42 0.30
CA PHE A 53 1.72 11.43 -0.76
C PHE A 53 3.02 10.76 -1.19
N TYR A 54 4.08 11.52 -1.44
CA TYR A 54 5.37 10.95 -1.85
C TYR A 54 6.08 10.21 -0.73
N GLU A 55 6.02 10.71 0.50
CA GLU A 55 6.65 10.05 1.64
C GLU A 55 5.98 8.71 1.96
N VAL A 56 4.64 8.68 1.98
CA VAL A 56 3.86 7.45 2.17
C VAL A 56 4.06 6.49 1.01
N LEU A 57 4.09 6.98 -0.23
CA LEU A 57 4.41 6.15 -1.40
C LEU A 57 5.80 5.52 -1.29
N ASN A 58 6.79 6.24 -0.74
CA ASN A 58 8.14 5.70 -0.53
C ASN A 58 8.21 4.68 0.63
N GLU A 59 7.41 4.85 1.67
CA GLU A 59 7.37 3.93 2.83
C GLU A 59 6.55 2.67 2.54
N GLU A 60 5.35 2.80 1.99
CA GLU A 60 4.40 1.71 1.77
C GLU A 60 4.54 1.06 0.38
N GLY A 61 5.11 1.78 -0.60
CA GLY A 61 5.25 1.30 -1.97
C GLY A 61 3.92 1.10 -2.71
N ASP A 62 2.86 1.81 -2.26
CA ASP A 62 1.50 1.67 -2.77
C ASP A 62 0.90 3.02 -3.18
N ASP A 63 0.41 3.12 -4.41
CA ASP A 63 -0.24 4.31 -4.95
C ASP A 63 -1.76 4.34 -4.70
N TYR A 64 -2.28 3.37 -3.94
CA TYR A 64 -3.69 3.28 -3.56
C TYR A 64 -4.20 4.54 -2.84
N TYR A 65 -3.38 5.17 -2.00
CA TYR A 65 -3.76 6.35 -1.23
C TYR A 65 -3.39 7.64 -1.96
N THR A 66 -4.37 8.24 -2.65
CA THR A 66 -4.14 9.40 -3.53
C THR A 66 -4.32 10.76 -2.84
N ARG A 67 -5.03 10.78 -1.71
CA ARG A 67 -5.40 12.00 -0.99
C ARG A 67 -4.79 11.98 0.39
N CYS A 68 -3.84 12.87 0.65
CA CYS A 68 -3.14 12.93 1.93
C CYS A 68 -3.29 14.29 2.61
N ASN A 69 -3.30 14.27 3.94
CA ASN A 69 -3.19 15.44 4.79
C ASN A 69 -1.94 15.31 5.66
N CYS A 70 -1.29 16.44 5.90
CA CYS A 70 -0.13 16.53 6.77
C CYS A 70 -0.50 17.26 8.06
N ARG A 71 -0.05 16.75 9.20
CA ARG A 71 -0.16 17.41 10.50
C ARG A 71 1.16 17.29 11.26
N ASP A 72 1.75 18.42 11.67
CA ASP A 72 2.94 18.38 12.51
C ASP A 72 2.70 17.65 13.83
N ALA A 73 3.72 16.92 14.30
CA ALA A 73 3.67 16.36 15.63
C ALA A 73 3.67 17.51 16.65
N ASP A 74 2.78 17.46 17.63
CA ASP A 74 2.54 18.57 18.58
C ASP A 74 3.76 18.87 19.49
N GLY A 75 4.89 18.16 19.35
CA GLY A 75 6.17 18.39 20.05
C GLY A 75 6.14 18.18 21.56
N ARG A 76 4.96 17.99 22.16
CA ARG A 76 4.74 17.88 23.62
C ARG A 76 5.23 16.56 24.22
N GLN A 77 5.52 15.55 23.38
CA GLN A 77 5.86 14.20 23.83
C GLN A 77 7.28 13.76 23.43
N GLY A 78 8.12 14.69 22.94
CA GLY A 78 9.41 14.33 22.33
C GLY A 78 9.28 13.73 20.93
N ASP A 79 8.06 13.67 20.40
CA ASP A 79 7.79 13.31 19.01
C ASP A 79 8.13 14.49 18.09
N PHE A 80 9.21 14.33 17.35
CA PHE A 80 9.58 15.18 16.23
C PHE A 80 9.03 14.58 14.93
N GLY A 81 8.76 15.42 13.93
CA GLY A 81 8.23 14.99 12.64
C GLY A 81 6.80 15.44 12.38
N HIS A 82 6.12 14.69 11.52
CA HIS A 82 4.74 14.94 11.12
C HIS A 82 3.97 13.65 10.86
N TYR A 83 2.66 13.74 10.96
CA TYR A 83 1.71 12.69 10.66
C TYR A 83 1.12 12.92 9.25
N CYS A 84 1.11 11.85 8.46
CA CYS A 84 0.43 11.80 7.18
C CYS A 84 -0.81 10.93 7.31
N THR A 85 -1.98 11.54 7.13
CA THR A 85 -3.25 10.81 7.04
C THR A 85 -3.66 10.73 5.58
N CYS A 86 -3.71 9.53 5.01
CA CYS A 86 -3.98 9.33 3.60
C CYS A 86 -5.20 8.43 3.35
N PHE A 87 -5.92 8.73 2.28
CA PHE A 87 -7.17 8.12 1.86
C PHE A 87 -7.14 7.79 0.37
N HIS A 88 -8.00 6.86 -0.04
CA HIS A 88 -8.34 6.64 -1.45
C HIS A 88 -9.28 7.75 -1.97
#